data_AF-A0A081B0R1-F1
#
_entry.id   AF-A0A081B0R1-F1
#
_cell.length_a   1.000
_cell.length_b   1.000
_cell.length_c   1.000
_cell.angle_alpha   90.00
_cell.angle_beta   90.00
_cell.angle_gamma   90.00
#
_symmetry.space_group_name_H-M   'P 1'
#
loop_
_entity.id
_entity.type
_entity.pdbx_description
1 polymer ?
#
loop_
_entity_poly.entity_id
_entity_poly.type
_entity_poly.pdbx_seq_one_letter_code
_entity_poly.pdbx_strand_id
1 'polypeptide(L)'
;MVYDQGSELFVPVHFVLCSSKVEAMYFDILELIYRDTSEKLEPCDVVCAFEMLRIQAIEKQFPIAEVIGCLFHFKQAERRQMKTTYSIPDAEDRVAVEKGVLDLLTVIEPNLVPRHGIRWVNRTIRAKCATARFAYTRIKWK
;
A
#
# COMPACT_ATOMS: atom_id res chain seq x y z
N MET A 1 -3.00 14.66 -0.98
CA MET A 1 -4.31 14.83 -1.65
C MET A 1 -5.20 15.64 -0.74
N VAL A 2 -6.12 16.43 -1.27
CA VAL A 2 -7.14 17.13 -0.50
C VAL A 2 -8.51 16.68 -0.97
N TYR A 3 -9.48 16.57 -0.07
CA TYR A 3 -10.86 16.31 -0.45
C TYR A 3 -11.47 17.60 -1.02
N ASP A 4 -11.83 17.58 -2.29
CA ASP A 4 -12.52 18.67 -2.95
C ASP A 4 -14.03 18.43 -2.92
N GLN A 5 -14.76 19.35 -2.27
CA GLN A 5 -16.21 19.25 -2.13
C GLN A 5 -16.94 19.40 -3.47
N GLY A 6 -16.39 20.17 -4.42
CA GLY A 6 -17.05 20.42 -5.70
C GLY A 6 -17.12 19.18 -6.58
N SER A 7 -16.04 18.38 -6.59
CA SER A 7 -15.97 17.13 -7.35
C SER A 7 -16.32 15.88 -6.53
N GLU A 8 -16.41 15.99 -5.21
CA GLU A 8 -16.51 14.86 -4.27
C GLU A 8 -15.33 13.87 -4.40
N LEU A 9 -14.17 14.34 -4.86
CA LEU A 9 -12.98 13.53 -5.08
C LEU A 9 -11.81 14.01 -4.22
N PHE A 10 -10.89 13.08 -3.94
CA PHE A 10 -9.56 13.42 -3.45
C PHE A 10 -8.68 13.83 -4.63
N VAL A 11 -8.25 15.09 -4.66
CA VAL A 11 -7.42 15.65 -5.74
C VAL A 11 -5.96 15.79 -5.31
N PRO A 12 -4.99 15.60 -6.23
CA PRO A 12 -3.59 15.88 -5.95
C PRO A 12 -3.39 17.38 -5.71
N VAL A 13 -2.59 17.72 -4.69
CA VAL A 13 -2.22 19.11 -4.38
C VAL A 13 -0.94 19.50 -5.13
N HIS A 14 0.04 18.61 -5.13
CA HIS A 14 1.30 18.75 -5.87
C HIS A 14 1.46 17.60 -6.85
N PHE A 15 1.95 17.90 -8.04
CA PHE A 15 2.41 16.93 -9.03
C PHE A 15 3.88 17.20 -9.33
N VAL A 16 4.74 16.23 -9.05
CA VAL A 16 6.19 16.39 -9.15
C VAL A 16 6.77 15.26 -9.99
N LEU A 17 7.49 15.63 -11.05
CA LEU A 17 8.20 14.69 -11.90
C LEU A 17 9.60 14.45 -11.36
N CYS A 18 9.86 13.22 -10.91
CA CYS A 18 11.17 12.81 -10.42
C CYS A 18 12.03 12.27 -11.57
N SER A 19 13.29 12.71 -11.67
CA SER A 19 14.27 12.18 -12.64
C SER A 19 15.10 11.01 -12.09
N SER A 20 14.99 10.70 -10.80
CA SER A 20 15.64 9.57 -10.14
C SER A 20 14.82 9.11 -8.92
N LYS A 21 15.30 8.08 -8.22
CA LYS A 21 14.68 7.52 -7.01
C LYS A 21 15.71 7.43 -5.89
N VAL A 22 16.27 8.57 -5.50
CA VAL A 22 17.28 8.68 -4.43
C VAL A 22 16.76 9.54 -3.30
N GLU A 23 17.25 9.31 -2.08
CA GLU A 23 16.79 10.01 -0.86
C GLU A 23 16.85 11.53 -1.02
N ALA A 24 17.98 12.07 -1.51
CA ALA A 24 18.16 13.50 -1.70
C ALA A 24 17.07 14.12 -2.60
N MET A 25 16.68 13.44 -3.67
CA MET A 25 15.60 13.91 -4.54
C MET A 25 14.25 13.94 -3.82
N TYR A 26 13.93 12.89 -3.06
CA TYR A 26 12.69 12.90 -2.28
C TYR A 26 12.69 13.98 -1.21
N PHE A 27 13.82 14.20 -0.54
CA PHE A 27 13.97 15.25 0.45
C PHE A 27 13.77 16.63 -0.19
N ASP A 28 14.42 16.91 -1.32
CA ASP A 28 14.28 18.19 -2.04
C ASP A 28 12.81 18.46 -2.42
N ILE A 29 12.08 17.42 -2.85
CA ILE A 29 10.65 17.55 -3.17
C ILE A 29 9.84 17.91 -1.93
N LEU A 30 10.08 17.23 -0.80
CA LEU A 30 9.35 17.48 0.44
C LEU A 30 9.67 18.87 1.01
N GLU A 31 10.92 19.32 0.87
CA GLU A 31 11.36 20.67 1.25
C GLU A 31 10.68 21.75 0.38
N LEU A 32 10.55 21.53 -0.93
CA LEU A 32 9.81 22.44 -1.81
C LEU A 32 8.34 22.54 -1.40
N ILE A 33 7.70 21.41 -1.07
CA ILE A 33 6.31 21.39 -0.60
C ILE A 33 6.19 22.11 0.75
N TYR A 34 7.11 21.86 1.69
CA TYR A 34 7.13 22.51 2.99
C TYR A 34 7.21 24.04 2.85
N ARG A 35 8.11 24.54 1.99
CA ARG A 35 8.23 25.98 1.70
C ARG A 35 6.98 26.55 1.03
N ASP A 36 6.39 25.83 0.08
CA ASP A 36 5.15 26.25 -0.60
C ASP A 36 3.98 26.40 0.39
N THR A 37 3.97 25.59 1.45
CA THR A 37 3.01 25.74 2.57
C THR A 37 3.38 26.85 3.57
N SER A 38 4.28 27.77 3.21
CA SER A 38 4.83 28.79 4.11
C SER A 38 5.44 28.20 5.37
N GLU A 39 6.06 27.02 5.25
CA GLU A 39 6.73 26.33 6.36
C GLU A 39 5.78 25.93 7.50
N LYS A 40 4.50 25.65 7.17
CA LYS A 40 3.46 25.30 8.17
C LYS A 40 2.97 23.86 8.06
N LEU A 41 3.50 23.08 7.12
CA LEU A 41 3.10 21.68 6.97
C LEU A 41 3.72 20.84 8.09
N GLU A 42 2.90 20.50 9.08
CA GLU A 42 3.25 19.63 10.22
C GLU A 42 2.31 18.41 10.22
N PRO A 43 2.60 17.37 9.41
CA PRO A 43 1.74 16.19 9.35
C PRO A 43 1.91 15.33 10.60
N CYS A 44 0.80 14.81 11.15
CA CYS A 44 0.84 13.74 12.13
C CYS A 44 1.17 12.39 11.47
N ASP A 45 0.60 12.14 10.29
CA ASP A 45 0.77 10.90 9.54
C ASP A 45 1.17 11.19 8.09
N VAL A 46 2.08 10.39 7.55
CA VAL A 46 2.42 10.39 6.13
C VAL A 46 2.21 9.01 5.54
N VAL A 47 1.19 8.86 4.69
CA VAL A 47 0.90 7.61 4.00
C VAL A 47 1.68 7.54 2.68
N CYS A 48 2.63 6.61 2.56
CA CYS A 48 3.43 6.45 1.35
C CYS A 48 3.60 4.98 0.94
N ALA A 49 4.07 4.73 -0.29
CA ALA A 49 4.47 3.37 -0.67
C ALA A 49 5.78 2.95 0.02
N PHE A 50 6.03 1.64 0.12
CA PHE A 50 7.20 1.06 0.77
C PHE A 50 8.48 1.20 -0.07
N GLU A 51 9.06 2.40 -0.07
CA GLU A 51 10.35 2.66 -0.68
C GLU A 51 11.29 3.28 0.36
N MET A 52 12.36 2.56 0.72
CA MET A 52 13.24 2.91 1.85
C MET A 52 13.75 4.35 1.77
N LEU A 53 14.30 4.74 0.61
CA LEU A 53 14.87 6.08 0.42
C LEU A 53 13.83 7.19 0.52
N ARG A 54 12.56 6.90 0.22
CA ARG A 54 11.46 7.86 0.43
C ARG A 54 11.06 7.91 1.90
N ILE A 55 11.00 6.79 2.59
CA ILE A 55 10.71 6.74 4.04
C ILE A 55 11.75 7.57 4.79
N GLN A 56 13.04 7.35 4.51
CA GLN A 56 14.13 8.10 5.12
C GLN A 56 14.02 9.61 4.86
N ALA A 57 13.68 10.01 3.63
CA ALA A 57 13.46 11.42 3.31
C ALA A 57 12.27 12.03 4.07
N ILE A 58 11.18 11.28 4.25
CA ILE A 58 10.02 11.72 5.03
C ILE A 58 10.38 11.87 6.51
N GLU A 59 11.01 10.85 7.11
CA GLU A 59 11.44 10.88 8.52
C GLU A 59 12.42 12.04 8.78
N LYS A 60 13.25 12.37 7.79
CA LYS A 60 14.17 13.50 7.87
C LYS A 60 13.45 14.86 7.80
N GLN A 61 12.47 15.01 6.90
CA GLN A 61 11.73 16.28 6.74
C GLN A 61 10.70 16.50 7.85
N PHE A 62 10.02 15.44 8.26
CA PHE A 62 8.91 15.46 9.21
C PHE A 62 9.17 14.46 10.35
N PRO A 63 10.11 14.75 11.27
CA PRO A 63 10.57 13.79 12.27
C PRO A 63 9.52 13.39 13.32
N ILE A 64 8.45 14.17 13.43
CA ILE A 64 7.32 13.88 14.33
C ILE A 64 6.21 13.05 13.66
N ALA A 65 6.24 12.92 12.33
CA ALA A 65 5.18 12.27 11.58
C ALA A 65 5.35 10.75 11.63
N GLU A 66 4.25 10.02 11.81
CA GLU A 66 4.23 8.57 11.65
C GLU A 66 4.19 8.22 10.16
N VAL A 67 5.17 7.44 9.69
CA VAL A 67 5.20 6.97 8.30
C VAL A 67 4.39 5.69 8.19
N ILE A 68 3.26 5.78 7.48
CA ILE A 68 2.31 4.67 7.32
C ILE A 68 2.39 4.09 5.91
N GLY A 69 2.43 2.76 5.83
CA GLY A 69 2.38 2.05 4.57
C GLY A 69 1.04 2.20 3.83
N CYS A 70 1.08 2.57 2.56
CA CYS A 70 -0.12 2.72 1.76
C CYS A 70 -0.75 1.35 1.41
N LEU A 71 -1.93 1.07 1.97
CA LEU A 71 -2.65 -0.19 1.75
C LEU A 71 -2.97 -0.45 0.27
N PHE A 72 -3.26 0.60 -0.51
CA PHE A 72 -3.49 0.47 -1.95
C PHE A 72 -2.25 -0.05 -2.68
N HIS A 73 -1.08 0.54 -2.41
CA HIS A 73 0.18 0.12 -3.01
C HIS A 73 0.60 -1.28 -2.53
N PHE A 74 0.33 -1.63 -1.26
CA PHE A 74 0.51 -3.01 -0.78
C PHE A 74 -0.29 -4.00 -1.63
N LYS A 75 -1.61 -3.83 -1.70
CA LYS A 75 -2.47 -4.73 -2.48
C LYS A 75 -2.08 -4.77 -3.97
N GLN A 76 -1.68 -3.64 -4.53
CA GLN A 76 -1.21 -3.56 -5.92
C GLN A 76 0.08 -4.37 -6.12
N ALA A 77 1.05 -4.25 -5.21
CA ALA A 77 2.31 -4.98 -5.25
C ALA A 77 2.09 -6.50 -5.11
N GLU A 78 1.31 -6.93 -4.11
CA GLU A 78 0.95 -8.33 -3.91
C GLU A 78 0.27 -8.91 -5.15
N ARG A 79 -0.69 -8.17 -5.73
CA ARG A 79 -1.38 -8.59 -6.95
C ARG A 79 -0.45 -8.71 -8.14
N ARG A 80 0.49 -7.77 -8.29
CA ARG A 80 1.49 -7.85 -9.35
C ARG A 80 2.34 -9.11 -9.19
N GLN A 81 2.81 -9.40 -7.98
CA GLN A 81 3.61 -10.59 -7.71
C GLN A 81 2.82 -11.89 -7.95
N MET A 82 1.56 -11.95 -7.50
CA MET A 82 0.64 -13.06 -7.79
C MET A 82 0.53 -13.33 -9.30
N LYS A 83 0.39 -12.29 -10.11
CA LYS A 83 0.30 -12.40 -11.58
C LYS A 83 1.61 -12.79 -12.24
N THR A 84 2.70 -12.08 -11.93
CA THR A 84 3.94 -12.16 -12.70
C THR A 84 4.86 -13.27 -12.23
N THR A 85 4.85 -13.59 -10.94
CA THR A 85 5.80 -14.53 -10.35
C THR A 85 5.16 -15.91 -10.13
N TYR A 86 3.92 -15.93 -9.64
CA TYR A 86 3.24 -17.18 -9.27
C TYR A 86 2.18 -17.62 -10.28
N SER A 87 1.90 -16.78 -11.28
CA SER A 87 0.88 -17.02 -12.31
C SER A 87 -0.47 -17.41 -11.70
N ILE A 88 -0.87 -16.78 -10.60
CA ILE A 88 -2.17 -16.98 -9.97
C ILE A 88 -3.27 -16.61 -10.97
N PRO A 89 -4.34 -17.41 -11.13
CA PRO A 89 -5.45 -17.07 -12.00
C PRO A 89 -6.10 -15.74 -11.61
N ASP A 90 -6.50 -14.94 -12.60
CA ASP A 90 -7.12 -13.62 -12.39
C ASP A 90 -8.31 -13.66 -11.42
N ALA A 91 -9.09 -14.74 -11.43
CA ALA A 91 -10.22 -14.91 -10.53
C ALA A 91 -9.78 -15.03 -9.06
N GLU A 92 -8.68 -15.72 -8.78
CA GLU A 92 -8.16 -15.92 -7.43
C GLU A 92 -7.43 -14.66 -6.93
N ASP A 93 -6.67 -13.95 -7.79
CA ASP A 93 -6.00 -12.72 -7.38
C ASP A 93 -6.97 -11.58 -7.06
N ARG A 94 -8.11 -11.51 -7.78
CA ARG A 94 -9.16 -10.52 -7.52
C ARG A 94 -9.75 -10.75 -6.15
N VAL A 95 -10.07 -12.01 -5.83
CA VAL A 95 -10.55 -12.42 -4.51
C VAL A 95 -9.53 -12.09 -3.43
N ALA A 96 -8.23 -12.33 -3.68
CA ALA A 96 -7.18 -12.08 -2.70
C ALA A 96 -7.04 -10.60 -2.32
N VAL A 97 -7.23 -9.67 -3.26
CA VAL A 97 -7.16 -8.23 -3.00
C VAL A 97 -8.47 -7.60 -2.52
N GLU A 98 -9.56 -8.36 -2.42
CA GLU A 98 -10.82 -7.86 -1.85
C GLU A 98 -10.64 -7.31 -0.43
N LYS A 99 -11.61 -6.49 0.00
CA LYS A 99 -11.66 -6.01 1.38
C LYS A 99 -11.85 -7.20 2.34
N GLY A 100 -11.06 -7.22 3.41
CA GLY A 100 -11.09 -8.28 4.40
C GLY A 100 -10.48 -9.58 3.89
N VAL A 101 -9.43 -9.53 3.07
CA VAL A 101 -8.67 -10.71 2.65
C VAL A 101 -7.19 -10.48 2.94
N LEU A 102 -6.39 -9.98 1.99
CA LEU A 102 -4.97 -9.67 2.24
C LEU A 102 -4.76 -8.49 3.20
N ASP A 103 -5.65 -7.50 3.20
CA ASP A 103 -5.59 -6.35 4.10
C ASP A 103 -5.74 -6.72 5.59
N LEU A 104 -6.31 -7.87 5.91
CA LEU A 104 -6.34 -8.30 7.31
C LEU A 104 -4.95 -8.60 7.86
N LEU A 105 -3.97 -8.88 7.00
CA LEU A 105 -2.58 -9.05 7.43
C LEU A 105 -1.97 -7.74 7.97
N THR A 106 -2.54 -6.57 7.65
CA THR A 106 -2.02 -5.27 8.10
C THR A 106 -2.58 -4.83 9.45
N VAL A 107 -3.52 -5.59 10.04
CA VAL A 107 -4.18 -5.24 11.31
C VAL A 107 -4.03 -6.31 12.39
N ILE A 108 -3.38 -7.43 12.07
CA ILE A 108 -3.05 -8.47 13.05
C ILE A 108 -1.63 -8.26 13.58
N GLU A 109 -1.38 -8.75 14.80
CA GLU A 109 -0.04 -8.69 15.38
C GLU A 109 0.99 -9.37 14.46
N PRO A 110 2.17 -8.76 14.23
CA PRO A 110 3.16 -9.28 13.28
C PRO A 110 3.63 -10.72 13.57
N ASN A 111 3.69 -11.12 14.84
CA ASN A 111 4.01 -12.49 15.28
C ASN A 111 2.96 -13.53 14.84
N LEU A 112 1.70 -13.12 14.64
CA LEU A 112 0.60 -13.99 14.20
C LEU A 112 0.52 -14.12 12.69
N VAL A 113 1.10 -13.18 11.94
CA VAL A 113 1.07 -13.17 10.46
C VAL A 113 1.56 -14.49 9.85
N PRO A 114 2.76 -15.01 10.18
CA PRO A 114 3.33 -16.15 9.45
C PRO A 114 2.52 -17.45 9.56
N ARG A 115 1.81 -17.65 10.67
CA ARG A 115 1.05 -18.89 10.93
C ARG A 115 -0.46 -18.71 10.88
N HIS A 116 -0.99 -17.73 11.60
CA HIS A 116 -2.43 -17.53 11.74
C HIS A 116 -2.97 -16.66 10.60
N GLY A 117 -2.31 -15.55 10.31
CA GLY A 117 -2.67 -14.63 9.24
C GLY A 117 -2.71 -15.30 7.87
N ILE A 118 -1.57 -15.85 7.43
CA ILE A 118 -1.47 -16.52 6.11
C ILE A 118 -2.46 -17.67 5.99
N ARG A 119 -2.61 -18.49 7.05
CA ARG A 119 -3.58 -19.61 7.05
C ARG A 119 -5.02 -19.12 6.92
N TRP A 120 -5.35 -18.02 7.59
CA TRP A 120 -6.67 -17.40 7.51
C TRP A 120 -6.92 -16.88 6.10
N VAL A 121 -5.97 -16.14 5.51
CA VAL A 121 -6.07 -15.61 4.13
C VAL A 121 -6.29 -16.73 3.13
N ASN A 122 -5.47 -17.78 3.16
CA ASN A 122 -5.61 -18.92 2.23
C ASN A 122 -6.96 -19.62 2.36
N ARG A 123 -7.47 -19.75 3.60
CA ARG A 123 -8.81 -20.31 3.84
C ARG A 123 -9.90 -19.41 3.27
N THR A 124 -9.79 -18.10 3.47
CA THR A 124 -10.75 -17.09 3.00
C THR A 124 -10.79 -17.04 1.48
N ILE A 125 -9.65 -17.03 0.81
CA ILE A 125 -9.56 -17.08 -0.66
C ILE A 125 -10.24 -18.35 -1.17
N ARG A 126 -9.90 -19.52 -0.61
CA ARG A 126 -10.53 -20.79 -1.00
C ARG A 126 -12.06 -20.76 -0.84
N ALA A 127 -12.56 -20.24 0.29
CA ALA A 127 -13.99 -20.17 0.56
C ALA A 127 -14.73 -19.20 -0.39
N LYS A 128 -14.14 -18.03 -0.66
CA LYS A 128 -14.67 -17.05 -1.61
C LYS A 128 -14.66 -17.59 -3.04
N CYS A 129 -13.57 -18.24 -3.48
CA CYS A 129 -13.53 -18.91 -4.78
C CYS A 129 -14.62 -19.97 -4.91
N ALA A 130 -14.83 -20.81 -3.89
CA ALA A 130 -15.89 -21.81 -3.89
C ALA A 130 -17.29 -21.18 -4.01
N THR A 131 -17.54 -20.10 -3.27
CA THR A 131 -18.80 -19.34 -3.31
C THR A 131 -19.05 -18.74 -4.70
N ALA A 132 -18.00 -18.21 -5.32
CA ALA A 132 -18.04 -17.63 -6.67
C ALA A 132 -17.93 -18.68 -7.80
N ARG A 133 -17.86 -19.98 -7.47
CA ARG A 133 -17.66 -21.10 -8.41
C ARG A 133 -16.37 -20.99 -9.25
N PHE A 134 -15.33 -20.38 -8.69
CA PHE A 134 -13.99 -20.36 -9.27
C PHE A 134 -13.17 -21.58 -8.84
N ALA A 135 -12.36 -22.10 -9.76
CA ALA A 135 -11.36 -23.11 -9.41
C ALA A 135 -10.31 -22.49 -8.48
N TYR A 136 -9.91 -23.21 -7.43
CA TYR A 136 -8.89 -22.80 -6.48
C TYR A 136 -7.60 -23.61 -6.66
N THR A 137 -6.50 -22.94 -6.98
CA THR A 137 -5.22 -23.60 -7.27
C THR A 137 -4.36 -23.80 -6.04
N ARG A 138 -4.68 -24.80 -5.22
CA ARG A 138 -4.00 -25.08 -3.93
C ARG A 138 -2.46 -25.12 -4.00
N ILE A 139 -1.89 -25.57 -5.11
CA ILE A 139 -0.43 -25.69 -5.28
C ILE A 139 0.24 -24.31 -5.35
N LYS A 140 -0.45 -23.29 -5.87
CA LYS A 140 0.11 -21.94 -6.06
C LYS A 140 0.03 -21.06 -4.80
N TRP A 141 -0.75 -21.46 -3.80
CA TRP A 141 -0.95 -20.75 -2.53
C TRP A 141 -0.22 -21.42 -1.35
N LYS A 142 0.94 -22.04 -1.62
CA LYS A 142 1.74 -22.72 -0.59
C LYS A 142 2.69 -21.75 0.12
#